data_AF-A0A2V1ANV2-F1
#
_entry.id   AF-A0A2V1ANV2-F1
#
_cell.length_a   1.000
_cell.length_b   1.000
_cell.length_c   1.000
_cell.angle_alpha   90.00
_cell.angle_beta   90.00
_cell.angle_gamma   90.00
#
_symmetry.space_group_name_H-M   'P 1'
#
loop_
_entity.id
_entity.type
_entity.pdbx_description
1 polymer ?
#
loop_
_entity_poly.entity_id
_entity_poly.type
_entity_poly.pdbx_seq_one_letter_code
_entity_poly.pdbx_strand_id
1 'polypeptide(L)'
;MYSYRQTAPPPRRRRRPRLFTKDIETLLYALGDGPVSLDSTVNCLEDCLAEYLTDMMHEASQFAKSQGRSKVKQDDLPFALRNDPMKLGRLEDIKELLAKINRARNMLEDSATAKMEYLDDEDEETTEKKPRKGKKRGRKKKNQQNVANESNESE
;
A
#
# COMPACT_ATOMS: atom_id res chain seq x y z
N MET A 1 -62.17 5.76 -8.62
CA MET A 1 -61.02 6.68 -8.73
C MET A 1 -59.74 5.85 -8.63
N TYR A 2 -58.93 5.79 -9.68
CA TYR A 2 -57.64 5.07 -9.65
C TYR A 2 -56.56 6.00 -9.11
N SER A 3 -55.85 5.58 -8.05
CA SER A 3 -54.68 6.30 -7.56
C SER A 3 -53.49 6.02 -8.48
N TYR A 4 -52.90 7.06 -9.04
CA TYR A 4 -51.66 6.96 -9.79
C TYR A 4 -50.51 6.64 -8.82
N ARG A 5 -49.96 5.43 -8.92
CA ARG A 5 -48.71 5.06 -8.26
C ARG A 5 -47.58 5.85 -8.94
N GLN A 6 -47.04 6.85 -8.25
CA GLN A 6 -45.84 7.58 -8.70
C GLN A 6 -44.68 6.59 -8.84
N THR A 7 -44.27 6.31 -10.08
CA THR A 7 -43.05 5.56 -10.35
C THR A 7 -41.87 6.49 -10.12
N ALA A 8 -41.02 6.19 -9.14
CA ALA A 8 -39.81 6.97 -8.89
C ALA A 8 -38.95 7.07 -10.17
N PRO A 9 -38.34 8.23 -10.46
CA PRO A 9 -37.48 8.38 -11.62
C PRO A 9 -36.31 7.38 -11.53
N PRO A 10 -35.91 6.76 -12.65
CA PRO A 10 -34.82 5.79 -12.64
C PRO A 10 -33.56 6.46 -12.09
N PRO A 11 -32.75 5.75 -11.27
CA PRO A 11 -31.53 6.31 -10.72
C PRO A 11 -30.67 6.80 -11.88
N ARG A 12 -30.26 8.07 -11.84
CA ARG A 12 -29.32 8.63 -12.82
C ARG A 12 -28.10 7.73 -12.83
N ARG A 13 -27.87 7.03 -13.94
CA ARG A 13 -26.64 6.26 -14.15
C ARG A 13 -25.49 7.24 -13.96
N ARG A 14 -24.73 7.08 -12.87
CA ARG A 14 -23.50 7.86 -12.66
C ARG A 14 -22.63 7.57 -13.88
N ARG A 15 -22.28 8.63 -14.63
CA ARG A 15 -21.32 8.48 -15.71
C ARG A 15 -20.05 7.91 -15.11
N ARG A 16 -19.49 6.87 -15.72
CA ARG A 16 -18.20 6.32 -15.29
C ARG A 16 -17.18 7.47 -15.32
N PRO A 17 -16.53 7.79 -14.20
CA PRO A 17 -15.49 8.82 -14.20
C PRO A 17 -14.39 8.35 -15.13
N ARG A 18 -13.94 9.24 -16.02
CA ARG A 18 -12.79 9.00 -16.87
C ARG A 18 -11.53 9.31 -16.09
N LEU A 19 -10.85 8.27 -15.64
CA LEU A 19 -9.72 8.37 -14.71
C LEU A 19 -8.38 8.36 -15.45
N PHE A 20 -8.31 7.66 -16.59
CA PHE A 20 -7.04 7.31 -17.23
C PHE A 20 -6.83 7.96 -18.60
N THR A 21 -7.76 8.78 -19.09
CA THR A 21 -7.70 9.36 -20.46
C THR A 21 -6.35 10.01 -20.78
N LYS A 22 -5.84 10.88 -19.91
CA LYS A 22 -4.56 11.58 -20.12
C LYS A 22 -3.34 10.66 -20.08
N ASP A 23 -3.36 9.69 -19.18
CA ASP A 23 -2.27 8.73 -19.02
C ASP A 23 -2.22 7.77 -20.20
N ILE A 24 -3.39 7.36 -20.72
CA ILE A 24 -3.53 6.52 -21.91
C ILE A 24 -3.02 7.28 -23.15
N GLU A 25 -3.40 8.54 -23.35
CA GLU A 25 -2.88 9.38 -24.45
C GLU A 25 -1.35 9.51 -24.40
N THR A 26 -0.81 9.77 -23.20
CA THR A 26 0.65 9.87 -22.99
C THR A 26 1.35 8.55 -23.29
N LEU A 27 0.76 7.42 -22.87
CA LEU A 27 1.28 6.08 -23.12
C LEU A 27 1.24 5.73 -24.61
N LEU A 28 0.13 6.05 -25.30
CA LEU A 28 -0.01 5.83 -26.74
C LEU A 28 1.07 6.59 -27.52
N TYR A 29 1.29 7.87 -27.19
CA TYR A 29 2.37 8.65 -27.78
C TYR A 29 3.76 8.04 -27.52
N ALA A 30 4.03 7.59 -26.29
CA ALA A 30 5.29 6.92 -25.95
C ALA A 30 5.48 5.58 -26.68
N LEU A 31 4.39 4.91 -27.06
CA LEU A 31 4.38 3.68 -27.86
C LEU A 31 4.40 3.93 -29.37
N GLY A 32 4.48 5.20 -29.81
CA GLY A 32 4.62 5.59 -31.21
C GLY A 32 3.30 5.92 -31.92
N ASP A 33 2.20 6.11 -31.19
CA ASP A 33 0.98 6.71 -31.76
C ASP A 33 1.20 8.20 -32.12
N GLY A 34 0.26 8.77 -32.87
CA GLY A 34 0.27 10.19 -33.22
C GLY A 34 0.20 11.11 -31.98
N PRO A 35 0.54 12.41 -32.13
CA PRO A 35 0.47 13.39 -31.04
C PRO A 35 -0.97 13.65 -30.55
N VAL A 36 -1.97 13.28 -31.35
CA VAL A 36 -3.39 13.32 -30.99
C VAL A 36 -3.97 11.93 -31.26
N SER A 37 -4.24 11.19 -30.21
CA SER A 37 -4.88 9.87 -30.29
C SER A 37 -6.38 10.00 -30.59
N LEU A 38 -6.94 8.96 -31.19
CA LEU A 38 -8.38 8.90 -31.47
C LEU A 38 -9.18 8.66 -30.17
N ASP A 39 -10.18 9.51 -29.92
CA ASP A 39 -11.06 9.40 -28.74
C ASP A 39 -11.69 8.01 -28.59
N SER A 40 -12.06 7.36 -29.69
CA SER A 40 -12.63 6.01 -29.68
C SER A 40 -11.64 4.97 -29.14
N THR A 41 -10.35 5.11 -29.50
CA THR A 41 -9.28 4.21 -29.05
C THR A 41 -9.02 4.41 -27.57
N VAL A 42 -8.90 5.66 -27.12
CA VAL A 42 -8.69 5.99 -25.70
C VAL A 42 -9.83 5.47 -24.85
N ASN A 43 -11.09 5.67 -25.28
CA ASN A 43 -12.26 5.16 -24.55
C ASN A 43 -12.29 3.63 -24.47
N CYS A 44 -11.97 2.95 -25.58
CA CYS A 44 -11.92 1.49 -25.62
C CYS A 44 -10.85 0.94 -24.66
N LEU A 45 -9.64 1.52 -24.71
CA LEU A 45 -8.54 1.13 -23.82
C LEU A 45 -8.86 1.41 -22.35
N GLU A 46 -9.56 2.50 -22.05
CA GLU A 46 -9.97 2.81 -20.69
C GLU A 46 -10.97 1.77 -20.14
N ASP A 47 -11.94 1.34 -20.95
CA ASP A 47 -12.87 0.28 -20.56
C ASP A 47 -12.15 -1.07 -20.40
N CYS A 48 -11.26 -1.45 -21.32
CA CYS A 48 -10.46 -2.68 -21.20
C CYS A 48 -9.54 -2.67 -19.97
N LEU A 49 -8.93 -1.53 -19.66
CA LEU A 49 -8.07 -1.38 -18.48
C LEU A 49 -8.89 -1.52 -17.18
N ALA A 50 -10.06 -0.90 -17.12
CA ALA A 50 -10.94 -1.00 -15.97
C ALA A 50 -11.42 -2.44 -15.73
N GLU A 51 -11.75 -3.17 -16.79
CA GLU A 51 -12.12 -4.58 -16.73
C GLU A 51 -10.95 -5.44 -16.23
N TYR A 52 -9.77 -5.30 -16.84
CA TYR A 52 -8.56 -6.02 -16.44
C TYR A 52 -8.20 -5.82 -14.96
N LEU A 53 -8.23 -4.58 -14.47
CA LEU A 53 -7.93 -4.27 -13.07
C LEU A 53 -8.99 -4.85 -12.13
N THR A 54 -10.26 -4.86 -12.54
CA THR A 54 -11.36 -5.41 -11.74
C THR A 54 -11.19 -6.91 -11.56
N ASP A 55 -10.90 -7.64 -12.63
CA ASP A 55 -10.71 -9.10 -12.60
C ASP A 55 -9.49 -9.49 -11.76
N MET A 56 -8.36 -8.79 -11.96
CA MET A 56 -7.15 -9.01 -11.17
C MET A 56 -7.38 -8.77 -9.66
N MET A 57 -8.14 -7.73 -9.30
CA MET A 57 -8.48 -7.46 -7.90
C MET A 57 -9.48 -8.45 -7.32
N HIS A 58 -10.36 -9.05 -8.14
CA HIS A 58 -11.22 -10.13 -7.69
C HIS A 58 -10.41 -11.39 -7.35
N GLU A 59 -9.39 -11.74 -8.13
CA GLU A 59 -8.48 -12.84 -7.80
C GLU A 59 -7.68 -12.56 -6.53
N ALA A 60 -7.09 -11.37 -6.42
CA ALA A 60 -6.36 -10.96 -5.22
C ALA A 60 -7.27 -10.95 -3.98
N SER A 61 -8.52 -10.52 -4.11
CA SER A 61 -9.52 -10.54 -3.04
C SER A 61 -9.90 -11.97 -2.61
N GLN A 62 -10.04 -12.89 -3.56
CA GLN A 62 -10.30 -14.30 -3.24
C GLN A 62 -9.14 -14.92 -2.45
N PHE A 63 -7.90 -14.59 -2.82
CA PHE A 63 -6.73 -15.02 -2.07
C PHE A 63 -6.66 -14.40 -0.67
N ALA A 64 -6.93 -13.10 -0.54
CA ALA A 64 -7.00 -12.47 0.77
C ALA A 64 -8.04 -13.15 1.68
N LYS A 65 -9.22 -13.49 1.13
CA LYS A 65 -10.30 -14.20 1.83
C LYS A 65 -9.90 -15.62 2.22
N SER A 66 -9.18 -16.36 1.37
CA SER A 66 -8.68 -17.70 1.72
C SER A 66 -7.67 -17.65 2.88
N GLN A 67 -6.98 -16.53 3.04
CA GLN A 67 -6.09 -16.23 4.17
C GLN A 67 -6.85 -15.64 5.39
N GLY A 68 -8.18 -15.67 5.41
CA GLY A 68 -9.01 -15.14 6.49
C GLY A 68 -9.04 -13.61 6.60
N ARG A 69 -8.56 -12.90 5.59
CA ARG A 69 -8.49 -11.43 5.56
C ARG A 69 -9.58 -10.84 4.68
N SER A 70 -10.26 -9.80 5.18
CA SER A 70 -11.23 -9.04 4.39
C SER A 70 -10.58 -7.97 3.49
N LYS A 71 -9.37 -7.49 3.87
CA LYS A 71 -8.65 -6.43 3.16
C LYS A 71 -7.52 -7.02 2.30
N VAL A 72 -7.45 -6.55 1.06
CA VAL A 72 -6.38 -6.86 0.10
C VAL A 72 -5.11 -6.09 0.48
N LYS A 73 -3.96 -6.76 0.39
CA LYS A 73 -2.62 -6.20 0.59
C LYS A 73 -1.79 -6.36 -0.69
N GLN A 74 -0.67 -5.63 -0.76
CA GLN A 74 0.28 -5.76 -1.87
C GLN A 74 0.84 -7.18 -1.99
N ASP A 75 0.92 -7.93 -0.89
CA ASP A 75 1.37 -9.32 -0.87
C ASP A 75 0.37 -10.31 -1.49
N ASP A 76 -0.86 -9.88 -1.80
CA ASP A 76 -1.86 -10.71 -2.47
C ASP A 76 -1.75 -10.63 -4.02
N LEU A 77 -1.09 -9.59 -4.55
CA LEU A 77 -0.92 -9.36 -6.00
C LEU A 77 -0.05 -10.43 -6.70
N PRO A 78 1.04 -10.95 -6.12
CA PRO A 78 1.84 -12.01 -6.74
C PRO A 78 1.00 -13.25 -7.10
N PHE A 79 0.02 -13.59 -6.25
CA PHE A 79 -0.87 -14.72 -6.49
C PHE A 79 -1.83 -14.48 -7.66
N ALA A 80 -2.34 -13.25 -7.81
CA ALA A 80 -3.19 -12.86 -8.94
C ALA A 80 -2.40 -12.78 -10.26
N LEU A 81 -1.10 -12.45 -10.21
CA LEU A 81 -0.23 -12.38 -11.38
C LEU A 81 0.51 -13.69 -11.70
N ARG A 82 0.18 -14.81 -11.05
CA ARG A 82 0.90 -16.09 -11.19
C ARG A 82 0.99 -16.63 -12.63
N ASN A 83 0.06 -16.24 -13.49
CA ASN A 83 0.01 -16.68 -14.88
C ASN A 83 0.83 -15.78 -15.83
N ASP A 84 1.30 -14.62 -15.37
CA ASP A 84 2.05 -13.64 -16.16
C ASP A 84 3.43 -13.40 -15.52
N PRO A 85 4.45 -14.20 -15.87
CA PRO A 85 5.76 -14.13 -15.23
C PRO A 85 6.48 -12.80 -15.47
N MET A 86 6.18 -12.12 -16.59
CA MET A 86 6.78 -10.83 -16.91
C MET A 86 6.25 -9.71 -16.01
N LYS A 87 4.93 -9.67 -15.78
CA LYS A 87 4.35 -8.71 -14.83
C LYS A 87 4.70 -9.04 -13.39
N LEU A 88 4.79 -10.33 -13.05
CA LEU A 88 5.22 -10.78 -11.74
C LEU A 88 6.65 -10.32 -11.42
N GLY A 89 7.61 -10.56 -12.32
CA GLY A 89 8.99 -10.09 -12.15
C GLY A 89 9.06 -8.57 -12.00
N ARG A 90 8.31 -7.82 -12.84
CA ARG A 90 8.24 -6.37 -12.72
C ARG A 90 7.68 -5.90 -11.37
N LEU A 91 6.68 -6.60 -10.82
CA LEU A 91 6.12 -6.28 -9.50
C LEU A 91 7.19 -6.47 -8.40
N GLU A 92 7.95 -7.56 -8.47
CA GLU A 92 9.04 -7.85 -7.54
C GLU A 92 10.15 -6.79 -7.59
N ASP A 93 10.57 -6.39 -8.80
CA ASP A 93 11.55 -5.32 -9.02
C ASP A 93 11.08 -4.00 -8.38
N ILE A 94 9.82 -3.61 -8.64
CA ILE A 94 9.24 -2.40 -8.06
C ILE A 94 9.22 -2.47 -6.53
N LYS A 95 8.87 -3.63 -5.95
CA LYS A 95 8.86 -3.84 -4.50
C LYS A 95 10.26 -3.68 -3.92
N GLU A 96 11.28 -4.21 -4.59
CA GLU A 96 12.68 -4.09 -4.16
C GLU A 96 13.16 -2.64 -4.22
N LEU A 97 12.87 -1.94 -5.32
CA LEU A 97 13.25 -0.52 -5.49
C LEU A 97 12.59 0.37 -4.45
N LEU A 98 11.31 0.16 -4.15
CA LEU A 98 10.61 0.87 -3.08
C LEU A 98 11.25 0.59 -1.71
N ALA A 99 11.65 -0.66 -1.44
CA ALA A 99 12.35 -0.99 -0.21
C ALA A 99 13.71 -0.28 -0.11
N LYS A 100 14.46 -0.20 -1.21
CA LYS A 100 15.74 0.55 -1.29
C LYS A 100 15.53 2.04 -1.01
N ILE A 101 14.53 2.66 -1.64
CA ILE A 101 14.19 4.08 -1.42
C ILE A 101 13.82 4.34 0.04
N ASN A 102 12.99 3.48 0.64
CA ASN A 102 12.57 3.64 2.03
C ASN A 102 13.75 3.47 3.01
N ARG A 103 14.65 2.51 2.77
CA ARG A 103 15.89 2.39 3.56
C ARG A 103 16.76 3.63 3.45
N ALA A 104 16.94 4.17 2.25
CA ALA A 104 17.73 5.38 2.02
C ALA A 104 17.12 6.61 2.73
N ARG A 105 15.80 6.75 2.70
CA ARG A 105 15.09 7.82 3.43
C ARG A 105 15.28 7.70 4.95
N ASN A 106 15.14 6.49 5.49
CA ASN A 106 15.34 6.28 6.93
C ASN A 106 16.78 6.59 7.36
N MET A 107 17.78 6.16 6.58
CA MET A 107 19.19 6.49 6.85
C MET A 107 19.44 8.00 6.84
N LEU A 108 18.78 8.74 5.94
CA LEU A 108 18.88 10.20 5.89
C LEU A 108 18.25 10.85 7.12
N GLU A 109 17.05 10.44 7.51
CA GLU A 109 16.37 10.94 8.71
C GLU A 109 17.18 10.66 9.98
N ASP A 110 17.67 9.43 10.15
CA ASP A 110 18.53 9.04 11.28
C ASP A 110 19.80 9.92 11.33
N SER A 111 20.44 10.15 10.19
CA SER A 111 21.64 10.99 10.11
C SER A 111 21.37 12.48 10.39
N ALA A 112 20.19 12.99 9.99
CA ALA A 112 19.79 14.36 10.26
C ALA A 112 19.45 14.56 11.73
N THR A 113 18.77 13.59 12.36
CA THR A 113 18.52 13.60 13.81
C THR A 113 19.81 13.49 14.61
N ALA A 114 20.75 12.63 14.19
CA ALA A 114 22.06 12.55 14.82
C ALA A 114 22.82 13.88 14.70
N LYS A 115 22.83 14.51 13.52
CA LYS A 115 23.49 15.81 13.32
C LYS A 115 22.87 16.94 14.15
N MET A 116 21.56 16.91 14.38
CA MET A 116 20.87 17.89 15.22
C MET A 116 21.13 17.66 16.72
N GLU A 117 21.24 16.40 17.16
CA GLU A 117 21.67 16.05 18.52
C GLU A 117 23.07 16.60 18.83
N TYR A 118 24.02 16.56 17.87
CA TYR A 118 25.36 17.13 18.05
C TYR A 118 25.39 18.68 18.03
N LEU A 119 24.40 19.35 17.44
CA LEU A 119 24.33 20.82 17.37
C LEU A 119 23.62 21.43 18.61
N ASP A 120 22.81 20.65 19.33
CA ASP A 120 22.18 21.07 20.58
C ASP A 120 23.18 21.06 21.77
N ASP A 121 24.37 20.46 21.61
CA ASP A 121 25.44 20.40 22.61
C ASP A 121 26.52 21.51 22.44
N GLU A 122 26.48 22.33 21.38
CA GLU A 122 27.49 23.40 21.14
C GLU A 122 27.06 24.82 21.57
N ASP A 123 25.82 25.04 22.04
CA ASP A 123 25.33 26.36 22.48
C ASP A 123 24.66 26.34 23.89
N GLU A 124 25.38 25.94 24.94
CA GLU A 124 25.04 26.34 26.32
C GLU A 124 26.29 26.70 27.14
N GLU A 125 26.98 27.80 26.78
CA GLU A 125 27.72 28.59 27.76
C GLU A 125 26.84 29.77 28.19
N THR A 126 25.97 29.54 29.18
CA THR A 126 25.62 30.43 30.33
C THR A 126 24.20 30.17 30.89
N THR A 127 24.20 29.82 32.18
CA THR A 127 23.12 29.99 33.19
C THR A 127 21.97 28.97 33.32
N GLU A 128 22.10 28.20 34.41
CA GLU A 128 21.06 27.69 35.33
C GLU A 128 20.20 26.45 34.97
N LYS A 129 20.58 25.35 35.63
CA LYS A 129 19.91 24.04 35.74
C LYS A 129 18.39 24.12 36.01
N LYS A 130 17.61 23.36 35.21
CA LYS A 130 16.35 22.73 35.67
C LYS A 130 16.28 21.25 35.24
N PRO A 131 15.87 20.32 36.12
CA PRO A 131 15.86 18.89 35.78
C PRO A 131 14.64 18.56 34.92
N ARG A 132 14.85 18.19 33.65
CA ARG A 132 13.78 17.63 32.81
C ARG A 132 13.71 16.11 32.98
N LYS A 133 12.56 15.66 33.51
CA LYS A 133 12.16 14.27 33.80
C LYS A 133 12.60 13.29 32.70
N GLY A 134 13.43 12.32 33.07
CA GLY A 134 13.71 11.15 32.24
C GLY A 134 12.45 10.33 31.96
N LYS A 135 12.05 10.22 30.69
CA LYS A 135 11.09 9.22 30.22
C LYS A 135 11.79 7.86 30.22
N LYS A 136 11.62 7.10 31.30
CA LYS A 136 11.98 5.67 31.35
C LYS A 136 11.21 4.93 30.24
N ARG A 137 11.88 4.63 29.11
CA ARG A 137 11.38 3.64 28.14
C ARG A 137 11.52 2.27 28.80
N GLY A 138 10.40 1.71 29.24
CA GLY A 138 10.32 0.38 29.85
C GLY A 138 10.84 -0.69 28.89
N ARG A 139 12.02 -1.22 29.19
CA ARG A 139 12.59 -2.42 28.58
C ARG A 139 11.83 -3.62 29.15
N LYS A 140 10.80 -4.10 28.46
CA LYS A 140 10.10 -5.36 28.83
C LYS A 140 11.03 -6.54 28.48
N LYS A 141 11.84 -6.98 29.45
CA LYS A 141 12.58 -8.25 29.39
C LYS A 141 11.67 -9.38 29.91
N LYS A 142 11.69 -10.49 29.16
CA LYS A 142 11.14 -11.83 29.40
C LYS A 142 10.79 -12.18 30.85
N ASN A 143 9.60 -12.73 31.07
CA ASN A 143 9.36 -13.62 32.20
C ASN A 143 9.38 -15.07 31.69
N GLN A 144 10.51 -15.73 31.92
CA GLN A 144 10.63 -17.19 31.91
C GLN A 144 10.48 -17.59 33.37
N GLN A 145 9.37 -18.26 33.71
CA GLN A 145 9.25 -18.98 34.96
C GLN A 145 8.83 -20.41 34.63
N ASN A 146 9.82 -21.29 34.74
CA ASN A 146 9.64 -22.71 34.99
C ASN A 146 8.81 -22.88 36.26
N VAL A 147 7.82 -23.76 36.22
CA VAL A 147 7.50 -24.62 37.36
C VAL A 147 7.44 -26.04 36.83
N ALA A 148 8.38 -26.85 37.32
CA ALA A 148 8.41 -28.28 37.16
C ALA A 148 7.25 -28.93 37.92
N ASN A 149 6.63 -29.93 37.32
CA ASN A 149 5.95 -31.09 37.91
C ASN A 149 5.33 -31.85 36.72
N GLU A 150 5.45 -33.14 36.50
CA GLU A 150 5.99 -34.27 37.26
C GLU A 150 6.18 -35.38 36.22
N SER A 151 7.34 -36.02 36.26
CA SER A 151 7.57 -37.32 35.64
C SER A 151 7.07 -38.41 36.58
N ASN A 152 6.04 -39.14 36.15
CA ASN A 152 5.62 -40.50 36.54
C ASN A 152 4.61 -40.92 35.45
N GLU A 153 4.58 -42.10 34.87
CA GLU A 153 5.12 -43.42 35.21
C GLU A 153 5.29 -44.21 33.91
N SER A 154 6.24 -45.13 33.95
CA SER A 154 6.40 -46.28 33.07
C SER A 154 5.29 -47.32 33.24
N GLU A 155 4.73 -47.80 32.14
CA GLU A 155 4.52 -49.23 31.80
C GLU A 155 4.25 -49.39 30.30
#